data_AF-A0A914WX71-F1
#
_entry.id   AF-A0A914WX71-F1
#
_cell.length_a   1.000
_cell.length_b   1.000
_cell.length_c   1.000
_cell.angle_alpha   90.00
_cell.angle_beta   90.00
_cell.angle_gamma   90.00
#
_symmetry.space_group_name_H-M   'P 1'
#
loop_
_entity.id
_entity.type
_entity.pdbx_description
1 polymer ?
#
loop_
_entity_poly.entity_id
_entity_poly.type
_entity_poly.pdbx_seq_one_letter_code
_entity_poly.pdbx_strand_id
1 'polypeptide(L)'
;MLIEIPRAPLDELAAFFLRIKEERLENGPCRHQVQHALARELLELRNVGDSLLAPTTTLDQILIVGRKEVLHSSAFADDIAVRQLKILRELRVEAWMVEACFKFTLLNRLAPEWNRVGVALIQGSEFLGDSGRLKLRRLLVEVHCTTSGQMYLKLPPDLCKMFPLEPWQLGKPVQPRWCFMLPKLSRGEVIDVREDLPADSQFADYDELRQYWMDSYGYSLPPAAPPVYFDVVFYGLRNEVFTYPSYCVLTAEPAVYPSDEETRKRIVHDFAEQLAAKIPSVCGQPMLIDTVLDHPPPLPLPLRTPLAQRNPLLKHQRPIINHMPIQKRPPVDHDNEPKAKRKPRVF
;
A
#
# COMPACT_ATOMS: atom_id res chain seq x y z
N MET A 1 16.52 -15.87 -5.33
CA MET A 1 17.55 -15.28 -4.47
C MET A 1 16.96 -15.08 -3.09
N LEU A 2 17.73 -15.39 -2.06
CA LEU A 2 17.33 -15.28 -0.65
C LEU A 2 18.24 -14.27 0.05
N ILE A 3 17.66 -13.45 0.93
CA ILE A 3 18.41 -12.66 1.91
C ILE A 3 18.11 -13.24 3.28
N GLU A 4 19.11 -13.74 3.97
CA GLU A 4 18.98 -14.06 5.39
C GLU A 4 19.11 -12.80 6.23
N ILE A 5 18.28 -12.69 7.27
CA ILE A 5 18.32 -11.58 8.22
C ILE A 5 18.61 -12.17 9.60
N PRO A 6 19.43 -11.52 10.45
CA PRO A 6 19.76 -12.05 11.76
C PRO A 6 18.53 -12.41 12.59
N ARG A 7 18.69 -13.51 13.34
CA ARG A 7 17.65 -14.07 14.19
C ARG A 7 17.22 -13.06 15.25
N ALA A 8 15.94 -12.72 15.27
CA ALA A 8 15.33 -11.98 16.36
C ALA A 8 14.71 -12.98 17.37
N PRO A 9 15.24 -13.12 18.60
CA PRO A 9 14.68 -14.04 19.59
C PRO A 9 13.25 -13.60 19.96
N LEU A 10 12.25 -14.34 19.48
CA LEU A 10 10.83 -13.97 19.62
C LEU A 10 10.37 -13.84 21.07
N ASP A 11 11.05 -14.53 21.99
CA ASP A 11 10.82 -14.49 23.43
C ASP A 11 11.33 -13.22 24.11
N GLU A 12 12.26 -12.48 23.49
CA GLU A 12 12.71 -11.16 23.94
C GLU A 12 11.83 -10.02 23.38
N LEU A 13 10.93 -10.35 22.45
CA LEU A 13 10.01 -9.40 21.83
C LEU A 13 8.66 -9.37 22.56
N ALA A 14 7.98 -8.24 22.43
CA ALA A 14 6.57 -8.07 22.75
C ALA A 14 5.80 -7.60 21.52
N ALA A 15 4.51 -7.92 21.47
CA ALA A 15 3.61 -7.43 20.43
C ALA A 15 2.39 -6.77 21.06
N PHE A 16 2.05 -5.55 20.65
CA PHE A 16 0.87 -4.84 21.13
C PHE A 16 -0.11 -4.59 19.98
N PHE A 17 -1.40 -4.73 20.27
CA PHE A 17 -2.41 -4.03 19.48
C PHE A 17 -2.60 -2.62 20.06
N LEU A 18 -2.35 -1.62 19.22
CA LEU A 18 -2.64 -0.22 19.50
C LEU A 18 -4.00 0.10 18.89
N ARG A 19 -4.88 0.73 19.66
CA ARG A 19 -6.19 1.19 19.21
C ARG A 19 -6.20 2.69 19.00
N ILE A 20 -6.66 3.13 17.84
CA ILE A 20 -6.91 4.52 17.50
C ILE A 20 -8.19 4.95 18.23
N LYS A 21 -8.11 6.04 19.01
CA LYS A 21 -9.29 6.54 19.72
C LYS A 21 -10.31 7.11 18.72
N GLU A 22 -11.60 6.96 19.03
CA GLU A 22 -12.69 7.32 18.11
C GLU A 22 -12.69 8.81 17.75
N GLU A 23 -12.24 9.69 18.65
CA GLU A 23 -12.21 11.13 18.39
C GLU A 23 -11.29 11.51 17.21
N ARG A 24 -10.28 10.67 16.91
CA ARG A 24 -9.39 10.85 15.74
C ARG A 24 -9.97 10.25 14.45
N LEU A 25 -11.02 9.43 14.57
CA LEU A 25 -11.74 8.82 13.46
C LEU A 25 -13.01 9.61 13.09
N GLU A 26 -13.45 10.51 13.96
CA GLU A 26 -14.61 11.38 13.78
C GLU A 26 -14.24 12.61 12.92
N ASN A 27 -15.07 12.93 11.92
CA ASN A 27 -14.97 14.13 11.07
C ASN A 27 -13.64 14.34 10.33
N GLY A 28 -13.10 13.28 9.72
CA GLY A 28 -11.83 13.34 9.00
C GLY A 28 -11.78 12.40 7.78
N PRO A 29 -10.57 12.19 7.22
CA PRO A 29 -10.36 11.22 6.15
C PRO A 29 -10.83 9.81 6.51
N CYS A 30 -10.94 8.92 5.51
CA CYS A 30 -11.44 7.56 5.75
C CYS A 30 -10.57 6.82 6.79
N ARG A 31 -11.17 5.96 7.61
CA ARG A 31 -10.48 5.27 8.73
C ARG A 31 -9.19 4.56 8.29
N HIS A 32 -9.19 3.98 7.09
CA HIS A 32 -8.02 3.33 6.51
C HIS A 32 -6.84 4.29 6.30
N GLN A 33 -7.11 5.50 5.82
CA GLN A 33 -6.10 6.54 5.65
C GLN A 33 -5.54 6.96 7.00
N VAL A 34 -6.40 7.23 7.98
CA VAL A 34 -5.96 7.60 9.34
C VAL A 34 -5.05 6.52 9.92
N GLN A 35 -5.43 5.25 9.80
CA GLN A 35 -4.64 4.11 10.27
C GLN A 35 -3.29 4.00 9.58
N HIS A 36 -3.24 4.13 8.25
CA HIS A 36 -1.99 4.04 7.48
C HIS A 36 -1.04 5.21 7.76
N ALA A 37 -1.58 6.43 7.79
CA ALA A 37 -0.81 7.63 8.13
C ALA A 37 -0.23 7.52 9.54
N LEU A 38 -1.03 7.08 10.52
CA LEU A 38 -0.56 6.82 11.89
C LEU A 38 0.51 5.75 11.95
N ALA A 39 0.32 4.62 11.26
CA ALA A 39 1.32 3.55 11.25
C ALA A 39 2.65 4.02 10.66
N ARG A 40 2.62 4.92 9.67
CA ARG A 40 3.82 5.57 9.10
C ARG A 40 4.43 6.57 10.07
N GLU A 41 3.62 7.43 10.69
CA GLU A 41 4.06 8.39 11.70
C GLU A 41 4.79 7.68 12.86
N LEU A 42 4.25 6.56 13.33
CA LEU A 42 4.83 5.76 14.41
C LEU A 42 6.21 5.19 14.06
N LEU A 43 6.46 4.83 12.80
CA LEU A 43 7.78 4.35 12.36
C LEU A 43 8.86 5.43 12.54
N GLU A 44 8.51 6.70 12.44
CA GLU A 44 9.48 7.81 12.56
C GLU A 44 9.79 8.20 14.01
N LEU A 45 9.13 7.57 15.00
CA LEU A 45 9.35 7.90 16.40
C LEU A 45 10.62 7.28 16.96
N ARG A 46 11.45 8.13 17.57
CA ARG A 46 12.68 7.71 18.24
C ARG A 46 12.44 6.63 19.30
N ASN A 47 11.36 6.74 20.07
CA ASN A 47 11.04 5.79 21.14
C ASN A 47 10.39 4.50 20.63
N VAL A 48 9.96 4.45 19.36
CA VAL A 48 9.59 3.20 18.68
C VAL A 48 10.85 2.48 18.18
N GLY A 49 11.89 3.24 17.84
CA GLY A 49 13.21 2.70 17.49
C GLY A 49 13.15 1.81 16.25
N ASP A 50 13.70 0.61 16.36
CA ASP A 50 13.70 -0.41 15.30
C ASP A 50 12.58 -1.45 15.46
N SER A 51 11.50 -1.07 16.14
CA SER A 51 10.28 -1.87 16.19
C SER A 51 9.59 -1.91 14.83
N LEU A 52 8.86 -3.00 14.60
CA LEU A 52 8.12 -3.28 13.39
C LEU A 52 6.64 -2.96 13.59
N LEU A 53 6.00 -2.40 12.57
CA LEU A 53 4.60 -2.00 12.61
C LEU A 53 3.82 -2.56 11.43
N ALA A 54 2.53 -2.82 11.60
CA ALA A 54 1.59 -3.02 10.50
C ALA A 54 0.17 -2.56 10.85
N PRO A 55 -0.53 -1.86 9.94
CA PRO A 55 -1.97 -1.70 10.05
C PRO A 55 -2.66 -3.06 9.98
N THR A 56 -3.70 -3.24 10.78
CA THR A 56 -4.47 -4.49 10.82
C THR A 56 -5.71 -4.42 9.91
N THR A 57 -6.38 -5.54 9.71
CA THR A 57 -7.68 -5.58 9.00
C THR A 57 -8.77 -4.81 9.75
N THR A 58 -8.60 -4.62 11.06
CA THR A 58 -9.48 -3.78 11.86
C THR A 58 -8.99 -2.34 11.74
N LEU A 59 -9.76 -1.48 11.08
CA LEU A 59 -9.32 -0.14 10.67
C LEU A 59 -9.02 0.83 11.82
N ASP A 60 -9.33 0.46 13.07
CA ASP A 60 -8.99 1.23 14.27
C ASP A 60 -7.79 0.64 15.03
N GLN A 61 -7.08 -0.35 14.48
CA GLN A 61 -5.99 -1.05 15.18
C GLN A 61 -4.71 -1.15 14.38
N ILE A 62 -3.57 -0.95 15.05
CA ILE A 62 -2.22 -1.11 14.52
C ILE A 62 -1.51 -2.17 15.37
N LEU A 63 -0.85 -3.12 14.72
CA LEU A 63 0.03 -4.09 15.38
C LEU A 63 1.44 -3.52 15.42
N ILE A 64 2.08 -3.55 16.58
CA ILE A 64 3.49 -3.26 16.75
C ILE A 64 4.19 -4.49 17.35
N VAL A 65 5.36 -4.81 16.85
CA VAL A 65 6.26 -5.85 17.38
C VAL A 65 7.60 -5.19 17.64
N GLY A 66 8.14 -5.33 18.84
CA GLY A 66 9.39 -4.69 19.21
C GLY A 66 10.00 -5.35 20.44
N ARG A 67 11.18 -4.87 20.83
CA ARG A 67 11.82 -5.32 22.07
C ARG A 67 10.98 -4.96 23.28
N LYS A 68 10.94 -5.86 24.26
CA LYS A 68 10.21 -5.63 25.52
C LYS A 68 10.64 -4.35 26.22
N GLU A 69 11.95 -4.09 26.27
CA GLU A 69 12.51 -2.91 26.94
C GLU A 69 12.02 -1.60 26.30
N VAL A 70 11.77 -1.62 25.00
CA VAL A 70 11.27 -0.47 24.24
C VAL A 70 9.76 -0.31 24.47
N LEU A 71 8.99 -1.38 24.22
CA LEU A 71 7.53 -1.31 24.27
C LEU A 71 6.97 -1.16 25.70
N HIS A 72 7.67 -1.63 26.72
CA HIS A 72 7.29 -1.44 28.12
C HIS A 72 7.84 -0.14 28.73
N SER A 73 8.55 0.70 27.96
CA SER A 73 9.07 1.97 28.45
C SER A 73 7.96 3.01 28.63
N SER A 74 8.14 3.91 29.61
CA SER A 74 7.22 5.05 29.80
C SER A 74 7.25 6.01 28.62
N ALA A 75 8.42 6.24 28.02
CA ALA A 75 8.58 7.08 26.84
C ALA A 75 7.74 6.58 25.64
N PHE A 76 7.70 5.27 25.41
CA PHE A 76 6.80 4.68 24.41
C PHE A 76 5.33 4.93 24.76
N ALA A 77 4.92 4.65 26.01
CA ALA A 77 3.54 4.85 26.45
C ALA A 77 3.07 6.31 26.28
N ASP A 78 3.94 7.28 26.60
CA ASP A 78 3.68 8.71 26.45
C ASP A 78 3.48 9.08 24.97
N ASP A 79 4.36 8.60 24.07
CA ASP A 79 4.26 8.83 22.62
C ASP A 79 2.95 8.30 22.02
N ILE A 80 2.51 7.11 22.48
CA ILE A 80 1.23 6.52 22.11
C ILE A 80 0.07 7.37 22.63
N ALA A 81 0.12 7.82 23.88
CA ALA A 81 -0.95 8.60 24.50
C ALA A 81 -1.16 9.97 23.81
N VAL A 82 -0.07 10.69 23.52
CA VAL A 82 -0.08 11.99 22.80
C VAL A 82 -0.72 11.86 21.44
N ARG A 83 -0.52 10.73 20.75
CA ARG A 83 -1.08 10.47 19.41
C ARG A 83 -2.50 9.93 19.43
N GLN A 84 -3.20 10.03 20.56
CA GLN A 84 -4.55 9.50 20.70
C GLN A 84 -4.64 8.02 20.32
N LEU A 85 -3.61 7.25 20.69
CA LEU A 85 -3.61 5.80 20.64
C LEU A 85 -3.77 5.26 22.07
N LYS A 86 -4.22 4.02 22.19
CA LYS A 86 -4.27 3.27 23.46
C LYS A 86 -3.71 1.87 23.23
N ILE A 87 -2.92 1.36 24.17
CA ILE A 87 -2.53 -0.06 24.16
C ILE A 87 -3.78 -0.87 24.51
N LEU A 88 -4.28 -1.65 23.54
CA LEU A 88 -5.48 -2.47 23.71
C LEU A 88 -5.17 -3.78 24.44
N ARG A 89 -4.07 -4.43 24.04
CA ARG A 89 -3.58 -5.67 24.67
C ARG A 89 -2.16 -5.96 24.25
N GLU A 90 -1.46 -6.66 25.14
CA GLU A 90 -0.19 -7.34 24.85
C GLU A 90 -0.44 -8.77 24.37
N LEU A 91 0.41 -9.23 23.47
CA LEU A 91 0.38 -10.55 22.85
C LEU A 91 1.76 -11.20 22.94
N ARG A 92 1.76 -12.52 23.01
CA ARG A 92 2.95 -13.31 22.70
C ARG A 92 3.28 -13.14 21.21
N VAL A 93 4.55 -12.90 20.91
CA VAL A 93 5.01 -12.74 19.52
C VAL A 93 4.97 -14.09 18.80
N GLU A 94 4.34 -14.07 17.62
CA GLU A 94 4.31 -15.18 16.69
C GLU A 94 4.96 -14.77 15.37
N ALA A 95 5.48 -15.75 14.62
CA ALA A 95 6.21 -15.53 13.38
C ALA A 95 5.43 -14.67 12.36
N TRP A 96 4.12 -14.91 12.20
CA TRP A 96 3.30 -14.14 11.26
C TRP A 96 3.18 -12.65 11.63
N MET A 97 3.27 -12.31 12.92
CA MET A 97 3.24 -10.92 13.37
C MET A 97 4.49 -10.19 12.90
N VAL A 98 5.65 -10.85 13.03
CA VAL A 98 6.93 -10.36 12.52
C VAL A 98 6.88 -10.25 11.00
N GLU A 99 6.39 -11.26 10.29
CA GLU A 99 6.28 -11.22 8.82
C GLU A 99 5.42 -10.05 8.33
N ALA A 100 4.24 -9.86 8.92
CA ALA A 100 3.31 -8.79 8.55
C ALA A 100 3.90 -7.40 8.86
N CYS A 101 4.44 -7.22 10.07
CA CYS A 101 5.00 -5.95 10.52
C CYS A 101 6.30 -5.62 9.78
N PHE A 102 7.16 -6.60 9.53
CA PHE A 102 8.39 -6.39 8.78
C PHE A 102 8.07 -6.05 7.32
N LYS A 103 7.11 -6.73 6.70
CA LYS A 103 6.67 -6.40 5.34
C LYS A 103 6.18 -4.97 5.25
N PHE A 104 5.30 -4.52 6.14
CA PHE A 104 4.84 -3.14 6.12
C PHE A 104 5.99 -2.17 6.37
N THR A 105 6.79 -2.37 7.43
CA THR A 105 7.94 -1.52 7.77
C THR A 105 8.90 -1.37 6.58
N LEU A 106 9.25 -2.49 5.94
CA LEU A 106 10.10 -2.55 4.76
C LEU A 106 9.54 -1.70 3.61
N LEU A 107 8.26 -1.89 3.28
CA LEU A 107 7.62 -1.14 2.18
C LEU A 107 7.60 0.37 2.45
N ASN A 108 7.47 0.79 3.72
CA ASN A 108 7.38 2.20 4.06
C ASN A 108 8.76 2.89 4.10
N ARG A 109 9.78 2.20 4.62
CA ARG A 109 11.16 2.73 4.74
C ARG A 109 11.90 2.80 3.40
N LEU A 110 11.55 1.90 2.47
CA LEU A 110 12.16 1.87 1.14
C LEU A 110 11.50 2.82 0.13
N ALA A 111 10.35 3.39 0.46
CA ALA A 111 9.74 4.42 -0.37
C ALA A 111 10.49 5.76 -0.17
N PRO A 112 10.66 6.57 -1.23
CA PRO A 112 10.14 6.39 -2.58
C PRO A 112 11.07 5.61 -3.52
N GLU A 113 12.19 5.04 -3.07
CA GLU A 113 13.13 4.35 -3.96
C GLU A 113 12.63 2.99 -4.45
N TRP A 114 11.76 2.33 -3.68
CA TRP A 114 10.99 1.16 -4.09
C TRP A 114 9.51 1.33 -3.77
N ASN A 115 8.68 1.37 -4.81
CA ASN A 115 7.27 1.72 -4.72
C ASN A 115 6.37 0.51 -4.91
N ARG A 116 5.38 0.36 -4.03
CA ARG A 116 4.44 -0.77 -4.08
C ARG A 116 3.47 -0.65 -5.26
N VAL A 117 3.61 -1.52 -6.26
CA VAL A 117 2.64 -1.69 -7.35
C VAL A 117 2.00 -3.08 -7.25
N GLY A 118 0.78 -3.12 -6.71
CA GLY A 118 0.05 -4.34 -6.39
C GLY A 118 0.74 -5.14 -5.28
N VAL A 119 1.23 -6.33 -5.66
CA VAL A 119 2.01 -7.23 -4.79
C VAL A 119 3.52 -7.05 -4.94
N ALA A 120 3.97 -6.29 -5.94
CA ALA A 120 5.38 -6.10 -6.25
C ALA A 120 5.87 -4.71 -5.84
N LEU A 121 7.19 -4.56 -5.84
CA LEU A 121 7.90 -3.29 -5.76
C LEU A 121 8.44 -2.92 -7.13
N ILE A 122 8.40 -1.64 -7.46
CA ILE A 122 9.01 -1.02 -8.63
C ILE A 122 10.10 -0.06 -8.17
N GLN A 123 11.30 -0.20 -8.72
CA GLN A 123 12.43 0.66 -8.39
C GLN A 123 12.28 2.06 -9.02
N GLY A 124 12.65 3.09 -8.26
CA GLY A 124 12.80 4.48 -8.69
C GLY A 124 11.70 5.39 -8.14
N SER A 125 12.10 6.54 -7.59
CA SER A 125 11.19 7.58 -7.09
C SER A 125 10.37 8.24 -8.19
N GLU A 126 10.87 8.26 -9.43
CA GLU A 126 10.23 8.88 -10.59
C GLU A 126 9.60 7.86 -11.54
N PHE A 127 9.30 6.63 -11.07
CA PHE A 127 8.80 5.55 -11.93
C PHE A 127 7.45 5.84 -12.64
N LEU A 128 6.71 6.84 -12.16
CA LEU A 128 5.45 7.33 -12.77
C LEU A 128 5.69 8.33 -13.92
N GLY A 129 6.89 8.91 -14.03
CA GLY A 129 7.26 9.88 -15.06
C GLY A 129 7.51 9.23 -16.44
N ASP A 130 7.81 10.07 -17.43
CA ASP A 130 7.97 9.63 -18.83
C ASP A 130 9.19 8.70 -19.03
N SER A 131 10.22 8.84 -18.21
CA SER A 131 11.41 7.98 -18.20
C SER A 131 11.14 6.56 -17.65
N GLY A 132 10.06 6.36 -16.88
CA GLY A 132 9.75 5.11 -16.19
C GLY A 132 8.97 4.08 -17.02
N ARG A 133 8.62 4.35 -18.28
CA ARG A 133 7.52 3.60 -18.92
C ARG A 133 7.92 2.39 -19.78
N LEU A 134 9.21 2.12 -20.00
CA LEU A 134 9.61 1.14 -21.02
C LEU A 134 10.26 -0.13 -20.49
N LYS A 135 11.02 -0.10 -19.38
CA LYS A 135 11.55 -1.28 -18.67
C LYS A 135 11.85 -0.93 -17.21
N LEU A 136 10.93 -1.26 -16.34
CA LEU A 136 11.04 -1.03 -14.90
C LEU A 136 11.63 -2.25 -14.21
N ARG A 137 12.47 -2.00 -13.21
CA ARG A 137 12.97 -3.07 -12.34
C ARG A 137 11.89 -3.40 -11.31
N ARG A 138 11.48 -4.67 -11.29
CA ARG A 138 10.40 -5.18 -10.45
C ARG A 138 10.95 -6.22 -9.49
N LEU A 139 10.48 -6.18 -8.25
CA LEU A 139 10.86 -7.13 -7.22
C LEU A 139 9.63 -7.59 -6.45
N LEU A 140 9.44 -8.90 -6.32
CA LEU A 140 8.51 -9.45 -5.34
C LEU A 140 9.23 -9.59 -4.00
N VAL A 141 8.56 -9.20 -2.91
CA VAL A 141 9.09 -9.36 -1.55
C VAL A 141 8.19 -10.30 -0.76
N GLU A 142 8.70 -11.50 -0.53
CA GLU A 142 8.12 -12.50 0.36
C GLU A 142 8.94 -12.51 1.64
N VAL A 143 8.31 -12.12 2.75
CA VAL A 143 8.90 -12.15 4.08
C VAL A 143 8.53 -13.47 4.74
N HIS A 144 9.52 -14.14 5.31
CA HIS A 144 9.31 -15.33 6.09
C HIS A 144 10.00 -15.23 7.44
N CYS A 145 9.34 -15.74 8.48
CA CYS A 145 9.87 -15.85 9.82
C CYS A 145 9.60 -17.26 10.35
N THR A 146 10.63 -17.91 10.91
CA THR A 146 10.45 -19.19 11.57
C THR A 146 9.96 -19.01 13.00
N THR A 147 9.49 -20.09 13.61
CA THR A 147 9.13 -20.12 15.05
C THR A 147 10.33 -19.89 15.97
N SER A 148 11.56 -20.04 15.48
CA SER A 148 12.78 -19.67 16.22
C SER A 148 13.15 -18.20 16.07
N GLY A 149 12.46 -17.45 15.20
CA GLY A 149 12.75 -16.04 14.92
C GLY A 149 13.79 -15.81 13.82
N GLN A 150 14.18 -16.86 13.09
CA GLN A 150 15.01 -16.70 11.89
C GLN A 150 14.18 -16.09 10.78
N MET A 151 14.68 -15.02 10.16
CA MET A 151 14.00 -14.32 9.08
C MET A 151 14.72 -14.50 7.75
N TYR A 152 13.96 -14.55 6.67
CA TYR A 152 14.51 -14.51 5.31
C TYR A 152 13.55 -13.81 4.35
N LEU A 153 14.14 -13.14 3.36
CA LEU A 153 13.42 -12.55 2.24
C LEU A 153 13.63 -13.40 1.01
N LYS A 154 12.53 -13.85 0.41
CA LYS A 154 12.56 -14.41 -0.95
C LYS A 154 12.25 -13.30 -1.93
N LEU A 155 13.20 -13.09 -2.84
CA LEU A 155 13.22 -11.98 -3.76
C LEU A 155 13.26 -12.50 -5.20
N PRO A 156 12.11 -12.72 -5.84
CA PRO A 156 12.02 -12.90 -7.30
C PRO A 156 12.15 -11.55 -8.03
N PRO A 157 13.26 -11.28 -8.73
CA PRO A 157 13.45 -10.07 -9.51
C PRO A 157 13.04 -10.29 -10.97
N ASP A 158 12.39 -9.30 -11.58
CA ASP A 158 12.03 -9.32 -12.99
C ASP A 158 12.09 -7.90 -13.58
N LEU A 159 11.87 -7.78 -14.89
CA LEU A 159 11.54 -6.50 -15.52
C LEU A 159 10.05 -6.42 -15.80
N CYS A 160 9.48 -5.23 -15.76
CA CYS A 160 8.10 -5.03 -16.20
C CYS A 160 7.88 -3.73 -16.98
N LYS A 161 6.72 -3.64 -17.62
CA LYS A 161 6.22 -2.43 -18.28
C LYS A 161 4.85 -2.08 -17.74
N MET A 162 4.64 -0.81 -17.41
CA MET A 162 3.32 -0.29 -17.06
C MET A 162 2.63 0.29 -18.30
N PHE A 163 1.31 0.27 -18.30
CA PHE A 163 0.48 0.80 -19.39
C PHE A 163 -0.51 1.82 -18.84
N PRO A 164 -0.07 3.07 -18.58
CA PRO A 164 -0.98 4.15 -18.19
C PRO A 164 -2.14 4.28 -19.17
N LEU A 165 -3.32 4.61 -18.64
CA LEU A 165 -4.48 4.93 -19.45
C LEU A 165 -4.30 6.32 -20.03
N GLU A 166 -4.32 6.38 -21.36
CA GLU A 166 -4.28 7.63 -22.09
C GLU A 166 -5.71 8.08 -22.46
N PRO A 167 -6.04 9.39 -22.40
CA PRO A 167 -7.42 9.86 -22.56
C PRO A 167 -8.06 9.49 -23.90
N TRP A 168 -7.26 9.43 -24.97
CA TRP A 168 -7.73 9.07 -26.31
C TRP A 168 -8.28 7.63 -26.40
N GLN A 169 -7.99 6.77 -25.42
CA GLN A 169 -8.46 5.38 -25.37
C GLN A 169 -9.92 5.22 -24.88
N LEU A 170 -10.55 6.28 -24.35
CA LEU A 170 -11.87 6.21 -23.72
C LEU A 170 -13.05 6.60 -24.64
N GLY A 171 -12.77 7.02 -25.87
CA GLY A 171 -13.82 7.50 -26.79
C GLY A 171 -14.44 8.84 -26.36
N LYS A 172 -15.28 9.41 -27.23
CA LYS A 172 -16.08 10.62 -26.95
C LYS A 172 -17.51 10.37 -27.42
N PRO A 173 -18.54 10.36 -26.54
CA PRO A 173 -18.45 10.48 -25.07
C PRO A 173 -17.66 9.33 -24.44
N VAL A 174 -17.19 9.53 -23.20
CA VAL A 174 -16.43 8.54 -22.45
C VAL A 174 -17.26 7.26 -22.32
N GLN A 175 -16.70 6.15 -22.81
CA GLN A 175 -17.29 4.83 -22.60
C GLN A 175 -16.70 4.21 -21.34
N PRO A 176 -17.53 3.67 -20.43
CA PRO A 176 -17.04 3.01 -19.22
C PRO A 176 -15.99 1.95 -19.53
N ARG A 177 -14.85 2.02 -18.83
CA ARG A 177 -13.71 1.13 -19.08
C ARG A 177 -13.11 0.61 -17.79
N TRP A 178 -12.97 -0.71 -17.70
CA TRP A 178 -12.25 -1.34 -16.61
C TRP A 178 -10.75 -1.05 -16.69
N CYS A 179 -10.20 -0.55 -15.58
CA CYS A 179 -8.79 -0.20 -15.42
C CYS A 179 -8.29 -0.60 -14.02
N PHE A 180 -7.00 -0.42 -13.77
CA PHE A 180 -6.32 -0.78 -12.52
C PHE A 180 -5.73 0.46 -11.85
N MET A 181 -6.01 0.64 -10.56
CA MET A 181 -5.62 1.84 -9.81
C MET A 181 -4.43 1.59 -8.90
N LEU A 182 -3.40 2.43 -9.00
CA LEU A 182 -2.27 2.43 -8.07
C LEU A 182 -2.71 2.89 -6.66
N PRO A 183 -1.95 2.52 -5.61
CA PRO A 183 -0.82 1.57 -5.61
C PRO A 183 -1.28 0.10 -5.62
N LYS A 184 -2.54 -0.19 -5.27
CA LYS A 184 -3.01 -1.55 -4.98
C LYS A 184 -3.28 -2.42 -6.23
N LEU A 185 -3.31 -1.82 -7.43
CA LEU A 185 -3.83 -2.44 -8.65
C LEU A 185 -5.27 -2.95 -8.48
N SER A 186 -6.07 -2.23 -7.72
CA SER A 186 -7.49 -2.58 -7.58
C SER A 186 -8.22 -2.25 -8.87
N ARG A 187 -9.11 -3.15 -9.27
CA ARG A 187 -9.89 -3.01 -10.49
C ARG A 187 -11.08 -2.08 -10.25
N GLY A 188 -11.17 -1.02 -11.05
CA GLY A 188 -12.25 -0.03 -11.03
C GLY A 188 -12.68 0.33 -12.46
N GLU A 189 -13.86 0.90 -12.61
CA GLU A 189 -14.37 1.33 -13.92
C GLU A 189 -14.23 2.85 -14.04
N VAL A 190 -13.47 3.29 -15.04
CA VAL A 190 -13.37 4.71 -15.40
C VAL A 190 -14.66 5.09 -16.10
N ILE A 191 -15.34 6.11 -15.57
CA ILE A 191 -16.66 6.56 -16.04
C ILE A 191 -16.63 7.98 -16.62
N ASP A 192 -15.61 8.78 -16.26
CA ASP A 192 -15.47 10.15 -16.76
C ASP A 192 -14.00 10.61 -16.77
N VAL A 193 -13.73 11.70 -17.50
CA VAL A 193 -12.41 12.34 -17.60
C VAL A 193 -12.56 13.83 -17.29
N ARG A 194 -11.68 14.36 -16.44
CA ARG A 194 -11.66 15.78 -16.05
C ARG A 194 -10.32 16.40 -16.40
N GLU A 195 -10.33 17.68 -16.78
CA GLU A 195 -9.10 18.44 -17.01
C GLU A 195 -8.49 18.90 -15.69
N ASP A 196 -9.33 19.24 -14.71
CA ASP A 196 -8.93 19.77 -13.41
C ASP A 196 -9.46 18.93 -12.24
N LEU A 197 -8.87 19.16 -11.06
CA LEU A 197 -9.42 18.63 -9.81
C LEU A 197 -10.85 19.15 -9.59
N PRO A 198 -11.78 18.30 -9.13
CA PRO A 198 -13.14 18.72 -8.80
C PRO A 198 -13.16 19.88 -7.79
N ALA A 199 -14.07 20.84 -7.94
CA ALA A 199 -14.25 21.90 -6.94
C ALA A 199 -14.74 21.37 -5.59
N ASP A 200 -15.39 20.19 -5.59
CA ASP A 200 -15.79 19.40 -4.43
C ASP A 200 -14.73 18.38 -3.99
N SER A 201 -13.50 18.50 -4.50
CA SER A 201 -12.35 17.72 -4.06
C SER A 201 -12.05 17.98 -2.59
N GLN A 202 -11.60 16.94 -1.88
CA GLN A 202 -11.06 17.08 -0.53
C GLN A 202 -9.68 17.76 -0.50
N PHE A 203 -9.03 17.90 -1.66
CA PHE A 203 -7.77 18.58 -1.84
C PHE A 203 -8.02 19.92 -2.52
N ALA A 204 -7.45 20.98 -1.96
CA ALA A 204 -7.52 22.33 -2.51
C ALA A 204 -6.79 22.46 -3.84
N ASP A 205 -5.68 21.74 -4.01
CA ASP A 205 -4.86 21.76 -5.20
C ASP A 205 -4.08 20.46 -5.42
N TYR A 206 -3.27 20.44 -6.49
CA TYR A 206 -2.44 19.29 -6.84
C TYR A 206 -1.31 19.05 -5.83
N ASP A 207 -0.76 20.08 -5.19
CA ASP A 207 0.33 19.91 -4.23
C ASP A 207 -0.17 19.21 -2.96
N GLU A 208 -1.38 19.54 -2.50
CA GLU A 208 -2.03 18.81 -1.41
C GLU A 208 -2.29 17.34 -1.78
N LEU A 209 -2.71 17.07 -3.02
CA LEU A 209 -2.85 15.69 -3.53
C LEU A 209 -1.50 14.95 -3.54
N ARG A 210 -0.41 15.59 -3.98
CA ARG A 210 0.93 14.99 -3.98
C ARG A 210 1.38 14.66 -2.57
N GLN A 211 1.21 15.60 -1.64
CA GLN A 211 1.54 15.40 -0.23
C GLN A 211 0.75 14.23 0.36
N TYR A 212 -0.55 14.15 0.06
CA TYR A 212 -1.38 13.03 0.46
C TYR A 212 -0.86 11.68 -0.05
N TRP A 213 -0.44 11.58 -1.32
CA TRP A 213 0.09 10.33 -1.87
C TRP A 213 1.45 9.95 -1.27
N MET A 214 2.29 10.92 -0.96
CA MET A 214 3.55 10.73 -0.25
C MET A 214 3.29 10.21 1.18
N ASP A 215 2.37 10.84 1.91
CA ASP A 215 2.10 10.50 3.30
C ASP A 215 1.37 9.16 3.43
N SER A 216 0.46 8.85 2.50
CA SER A 216 -0.37 7.64 2.56
C SER A 216 0.32 6.41 1.96
N TYR A 217 1.09 6.60 0.90
CA TYR A 217 1.62 5.50 0.09
C TYR A 217 3.13 5.56 -0.13
N GLY A 218 3.80 6.66 0.24
CA GLY A 218 5.23 6.89 -0.05
C GLY A 218 5.50 7.25 -1.51
N TYR A 219 4.46 7.60 -2.28
CA TYR A 219 4.56 7.85 -3.71
C TYR A 219 5.01 9.29 -3.98
N SER A 220 6.12 9.45 -4.69
CA SER A 220 6.49 10.74 -5.26
C SER A 220 5.78 10.93 -6.60
N LEU A 221 4.61 11.59 -6.58
CA LEU A 221 3.90 11.96 -7.80
C LEU A 221 4.71 13.00 -8.61
N PRO A 222 4.59 13.01 -9.96
CA PRO A 222 5.26 13.98 -10.81
C PRO A 222 5.04 15.44 -10.36
N PRO A 223 6.04 16.33 -10.45
CA PRO A 223 5.88 17.72 -10.04
C PRO A 223 4.84 18.49 -10.85
N ALA A 224 4.73 18.19 -12.16
CA ALA A 224 3.69 18.75 -13.00
C ALA A 224 2.35 18.06 -12.74
N ALA A 225 1.28 18.84 -12.72
CA ALA A 225 -0.09 18.32 -12.64
C ALA A 225 -0.37 17.35 -13.81
N PRO A 226 -1.16 16.30 -13.58
CA PRO A 226 -1.53 15.39 -14.65
C PRO A 226 -2.31 16.14 -15.74
N PRO A 227 -2.19 15.72 -17.01
CA PRO A 227 -2.95 16.33 -18.09
C PRO A 227 -4.47 16.13 -17.94
N VAL A 228 -4.88 15.06 -17.26
CA VAL A 228 -6.27 14.79 -16.90
C VAL A 228 -6.36 14.00 -15.58
N TYR A 229 -7.55 14.01 -15.01
CA TYR A 229 -7.98 13.12 -13.93
C TYR A 229 -9.06 12.18 -14.43
N PHE A 230 -9.09 10.96 -13.88
CA PHE A 230 -10.10 9.96 -14.17
C PHE A 230 -11.01 9.76 -12.98
N ASP A 231 -12.31 9.82 -13.22
CA ASP A 231 -13.31 9.41 -12.25
C ASP A 231 -13.55 7.91 -12.36
N VAL A 232 -13.38 7.23 -11.23
CA VAL A 232 -13.40 5.79 -11.14
C VAL A 232 -14.48 5.36 -10.15
N VAL A 233 -15.37 4.48 -10.59
CA VAL A 233 -16.32 3.81 -9.70
C VAL A 233 -15.78 2.43 -9.27
N PHE A 234 -15.92 2.12 -7.99
CA PHE A 234 -15.67 0.78 -7.47
C PHE A 234 -16.98 0.18 -6.97
N TYR A 235 -17.53 -0.80 -7.71
CA TYR A 235 -18.80 -1.44 -7.37
C TYR A 235 -18.78 -2.21 -6.03
N GLY A 236 -17.60 -2.54 -5.51
CA GLY A 236 -17.42 -3.11 -4.17
C GLY A 236 -17.52 -2.09 -3.03
N LEU A 237 -17.52 -0.78 -3.33
CA LEU A 237 -17.45 0.33 -2.38
C LEU A 237 -18.67 1.25 -2.48
N ARG A 238 -19.87 0.68 -2.32
CA ARG A 238 -21.14 1.44 -2.33
C ARG A 238 -21.33 2.33 -3.58
N ASN A 239 -20.68 1.99 -4.69
CA ASN A 239 -20.65 2.76 -5.93
C ASN A 239 -20.16 4.21 -5.74
N GLU A 240 -19.22 4.43 -4.81
CA GLU A 240 -18.55 5.72 -4.67
C GLU A 240 -17.62 5.99 -5.87
N VAL A 241 -17.46 7.27 -6.20
CA VAL A 241 -16.62 7.76 -7.29
C VAL A 241 -15.36 8.38 -6.69
N PHE A 242 -14.22 8.03 -7.29
CA PHE A 242 -12.90 8.37 -6.83
C PHE A 242 -12.14 9.02 -7.98
N THR A 243 -11.56 10.20 -7.75
CA THR A 243 -10.78 10.90 -8.77
C THR A 243 -9.30 10.55 -8.65
N TYR A 244 -8.71 10.08 -9.74
CA TYR A 244 -7.31 9.64 -9.83
C TYR A 244 -6.53 10.48 -10.86
N PRO A 245 -5.28 10.90 -10.56
CA PRO A 245 -4.35 11.40 -11.58
C PRO A 245 -4.16 10.36 -12.69
N SER A 246 -4.05 10.81 -13.94
CA SER A 246 -3.86 9.90 -15.08
C SER A 246 -2.68 8.92 -14.93
N TYR A 247 -1.58 9.37 -14.31
CA TYR A 247 -0.40 8.54 -14.05
C TYR A 247 -0.68 7.34 -13.12
N CYS A 248 -1.78 7.38 -12.36
CA CYS A 248 -2.14 6.35 -11.38
C CYS A 248 -3.17 5.33 -11.90
N VAL A 249 -3.60 5.46 -13.15
CA VAL A 249 -4.62 4.61 -13.78
C VAL A 249 -3.99 3.82 -14.91
N LEU A 250 -4.05 2.50 -14.83
CA LEU A 250 -3.46 1.60 -15.81
C LEU A 250 -4.52 0.84 -16.60
N THR A 251 -4.28 0.64 -17.90
CA THR A 251 -5.14 -0.16 -18.78
C THR A 251 -5.04 -1.67 -18.51
N ALA A 252 -3.94 -2.11 -17.91
CA ALA A 252 -3.65 -3.48 -17.55
C ALA A 252 -2.70 -3.52 -16.34
N GLU A 253 -2.64 -4.68 -15.66
CA GLU A 253 -1.54 -4.93 -14.72
C GLU A 253 -0.17 -4.87 -15.44
N PRO A 254 0.92 -4.56 -14.71
CA PRO A 254 2.25 -4.49 -15.32
C PRO A 254 2.63 -5.78 -16.04
N ALA A 255 2.99 -5.69 -17.32
CA ALA A 255 3.47 -6.85 -18.08
C ALA A 255 4.89 -7.19 -17.64
N VAL A 256 5.10 -8.44 -17.22
CA VAL A 256 6.39 -8.95 -16.76
C VAL A 256 7.14 -9.58 -17.92
N TYR A 257 8.44 -9.30 -18.02
CA TYR A 257 9.31 -9.86 -19.05
C TYR A 257 10.49 -10.60 -18.39
N PRO A 258 10.95 -11.70 -19.00
CA PRO A 258 12.17 -12.35 -18.58
C PRO A 258 13.35 -11.37 -18.62
N SER A 259 14.23 -11.47 -17.64
CA SER A 259 15.52 -10.78 -17.60
C SER A 259 16.63 -11.80 -17.44
N ASP A 260 17.79 -11.49 -18.02
CA ASP A 260 18.99 -12.31 -17.85
C ASP A 260 19.43 -12.35 -16.37
N GLU A 261 20.26 -13.34 -16.04
CA GLU A 261 20.69 -13.59 -14.67
C GLU A 261 21.52 -12.44 -14.09
N GLU A 262 22.27 -11.70 -14.91
CA GLU A 262 23.05 -10.56 -14.44
C GLU A 262 22.14 -9.39 -14.03
N THR A 263 21.13 -9.09 -14.84
CA THR A 263 20.09 -8.11 -14.50
C THR A 263 19.36 -8.49 -13.21
N ARG A 264 19.00 -9.76 -13.05
CA ARG A 264 18.34 -10.27 -11.84
C ARG A 264 19.20 -10.09 -10.59
N LYS A 265 20.49 -10.41 -10.69
CA LYS A 265 21.48 -10.22 -9.62
C LYS A 265 21.63 -8.75 -9.25
N ARG A 266 21.74 -7.86 -10.24
CA ARG A 266 21.83 -6.41 -10.03
C ARG A 266 20.60 -5.86 -9.31
N ILE A 267 19.39 -6.27 -9.69
CA ILE A 267 18.14 -5.84 -9.03
C ILE A 267 18.16 -6.17 -7.53
N VAL A 268 18.53 -7.40 -7.18
CA VAL A 268 18.56 -7.84 -5.77
C VAL A 268 19.71 -7.20 -5.00
N HIS A 269 20.87 -7.00 -5.63
CA HIS A 269 21.99 -6.28 -5.04
C HIS A 269 21.59 -4.83 -4.69
N ASP A 270 21.05 -4.08 -5.66
CA ASP A 270 20.62 -2.70 -5.45
C ASP A 270 19.52 -2.61 -4.37
N PHE A 271 18.62 -3.59 -4.32
CA PHE A 271 17.61 -3.69 -3.26
C PHE A 271 18.24 -3.94 -1.90
N ALA A 272 19.19 -4.88 -1.80
CA ALA A 272 19.89 -5.22 -0.56
C ALA A 272 20.66 -4.04 0.01
N GLU A 273 21.41 -3.31 -0.82
CA GLU A 273 22.14 -2.11 -0.39
C GLU A 273 21.20 -1.06 0.19
N GLN A 274 20.08 -0.79 -0.48
CA GLN A 274 19.08 0.16 0.02
C GLN A 274 18.38 -0.33 1.28
N LEU A 275 18.09 -1.63 1.38
CA LEU A 275 17.51 -2.24 2.57
C LEU A 275 18.44 -2.06 3.79
N ALA A 276 19.73 -2.39 3.65
CA ALA A 276 20.71 -2.22 4.72
C ALA A 276 20.88 -0.74 5.11
N ALA A 277 20.87 0.17 4.13
CA ALA A 277 21.01 1.60 4.38
C ALA A 277 19.79 2.21 5.11
N LYS A 278 18.57 1.81 4.73
CA LYS A 278 17.31 2.37 5.28
C LYS A 278 16.83 1.64 6.54
N ILE A 279 17.22 0.38 6.72
CA ILE A 279 16.83 -0.47 7.85
C ILE A 279 18.10 -1.13 8.42
N PRO A 280 18.93 -0.37 9.17
CA PRO A 280 20.21 -0.86 9.67
C PRO A 280 20.07 -1.88 10.81
N SER A 281 18.90 -1.95 11.45
CA SER A 281 18.58 -2.95 12.47
C SER A 281 17.09 -3.30 12.48
N VAL A 282 16.77 -4.48 13.02
CA VAL A 282 15.41 -4.97 13.23
C VAL A 282 15.32 -5.54 14.63
N CYS A 283 14.44 -4.97 15.47
CA CYS A 283 14.19 -5.43 16.84
C CYS A 283 15.48 -5.61 17.68
N GLY A 284 16.44 -4.70 17.55
CA GLY A 284 17.72 -4.68 18.24
C GLY A 284 18.84 -5.47 17.56
N GLN A 285 18.55 -6.20 16.49
CA GLN A 285 19.54 -6.99 15.76
C GLN A 285 20.05 -6.20 14.54
N PRO A 286 21.36 -6.10 14.32
CA PRO A 286 21.90 -5.43 13.14
C PRO A 286 21.42 -6.15 11.87
N MET A 287 21.14 -5.40 10.81
CA MET A 287 20.82 -5.96 9.51
C MET A 287 22.11 -6.50 8.87
N LEU A 288 22.27 -7.81 8.87
CA LEU A 288 23.34 -8.50 8.14
C LEU A 288 22.69 -9.18 6.94
N ILE A 289 23.01 -8.71 5.74
CA ILE A 289 22.48 -9.28 4.51
C ILE A 289 23.48 -10.30 3.98
N ASP A 290 23.10 -11.57 4.02
CA ASP A 290 23.77 -12.62 3.25
C ASP A 290 22.91 -12.98 2.04
N THR A 291 23.37 -12.61 0.85
CA THR A 291 22.69 -12.92 -0.41
C THR A 291 23.04 -14.33 -0.84
N VAL A 292 22.16 -15.28 -0.57
CA VAL A 292 22.33 -16.65 -1.03
C VAL A 292 21.65 -16.82 -2.38
N LEU A 293 22.47 -17.07 -3.41
CA LEU A 293 22.03 -17.16 -4.80
C LEU A 293 21.41 -18.52 -5.14
N ASP A 294 21.83 -19.60 -4.47
CA ASP A 294 21.67 -20.97 -4.99
C ASP A 294 21.21 -22.03 -3.96
N HIS A 295 20.33 -21.70 -3.01
CA HIS A 295 19.68 -22.75 -2.23
C HIS A 295 18.31 -23.15 -2.82
N PRO A 296 18.02 -24.45 -3.01
CA PRO A 296 16.64 -24.88 -3.10
C PRO A 296 15.95 -24.36 -1.83
N PRO A 297 14.70 -23.86 -1.91
CA PRO A 297 13.98 -23.44 -0.72
C PRO A 297 14.08 -24.57 0.31
N PRO A 298 14.30 -24.28 1.61
CA PRO A 298 14.19 -25.32 2.63
C PRO A 298 12.88 -26.04 2.35
N LEU A 299 12.97 -27.38 2.17
CA LEU A 299 11.83 -28.21 1.82
C LEU A 299 10.63 -27.70 2.62
N PRO A 300 9.51 -27.37 1.97
CA PRO A 300 8.35 -26.92 2.71
C PRO A 300 8.11 -27.97 3.78
N LEU A 301 8.21 -27.55 5.05
CA LEU A 301 7.70 -28.35 6.16
C LEU A 301 6.35 -28.87 5.68
N PRO A 302 6.09 -30.20 5.79
CA PRO A 302 4.94 -30.83 5.16
C PRO A 302 3.75 -29.94 5.37
N LEU A 303 3.17 -29.46 4.26
CA LEU A 303 2.07 -28.49 4.23
C LEU A 303 1.13 -28.81 5.37
N ARG A 304 1.30 -28.15 6.51
CA ARG A 304 0.20 -28.02 7.45
C ARG A 304 -0.77 -27.21 6.65
N THR A 305 -1.86 -27.86 6.28
CA THR A 305 -3.04 -27.25 5.67
C THR A 305 -3.16 -25.81 6.17
N PRO A 306 -3.33 -24.82 5.27
CA PRO A 306 -3.35 -23.42 5.65
C PRO A 306 -4.22 -23.26 6.89
N LEU A 307 -3.74 -22.54 7.92
CA LEU A 307 -4.53 -22.22 9.12
C LEU A 307 -5.88 -21.54 8.75
N ALA A 308 -6.01 -21.03 7.52
CA ALA A 308 -7.27 -20.63 6.90
C ALA A 308 -8.37 -21.71 6.89
N GLN A 309 -8.02 -23.01 6.96
CA GLN A 309 -9.02 -24.08 7.03
C GLN A 309 -9.54 -24.35 8.43
N ARG A 310 -8.78 -23.99 9.49
CA ARG A 310 -9.17 -24.18 10.90
C ARG A 310 -9.71 -22.92 11.57
N ASN A 311 -9.47 -21.74 11.01
CA ASN A 311 -9.98 -20.48 11.56
C ASN A 311 -11.16 -19.95 10.73
N PRO A 312 -12.40 -19.97 11.25
CA PRO A 312 -13.56 -19.37 10.59
C PRO A 312 -13.36 -17.88 10.27
N LEU A 313 -12.43 -17.21 10.96
CA LEU A 313 -12.09 -15.79 10.78
C LEU A 313 -11.22 -15.49 9.53
N LEU A 314 -10.57 -16.49 8.94
CA LEU A 314 -9.69 -16.32 7.76
C LEU A 314 -10.34 -16.75 6.44
N LYS A 315 -11.44 -17.53 6.48
CA LYS A 315 -12.18 -17.97 5.27
C LYS A 315 -12.93 -16.84 4.57
N HIS A 316 -12.95 -15.64 5.14
CA HIS A 316 -13.62 -14.47 4.57
C HIS A 316 -12.65 -13.31 4.27
N GLN A 317 -11.40 -13.62 3.94
CA GLN A 317 -10.56 -12.67 3.21
C GLN A 317 -11.05 -12.55 1.76
N ARG A 318 -12.18 -11.84 1.59
CA ARG A 318 -12.33 -11.01 0.39
C ARG A 318 -11.26 -9.92 0.49
N PRO A 319 -10.55 -9.57 -0.59
CA PRO A 319 -9.70 -8.39 -0.56
C PRO A 319 -10.57 -7.21 -0.10
N ILE A 320 -10.17 -6.56 0.99
CA ILE A 320 -10.78 -5.30 1.40
C ILE A 320 -10.34 -4.26 0.35
N ILE A 321 -11.20 -4.07 -0.64
CA ILE A 321 -11.12 -2.99 -1.63
C ILE A 321 -11.51 -1.74 -0.86
N ASN A 322 -10.55 -0.89 -0.46
CA ASN A 322 -10.80 0.40 0.18
C ASN A 322 -9.96 1.48 -0.52
N HIS A 323 -10.69 2.41 -1.15
CA HIS A 323 -10.24 3.59 -1.89
C HIS A 323 -10.73 4.87 -1.17
N MET A 324 -10.30 6.03 -1.64
CA MET A 324 -10.41 7.40 -1.08
C MET A 324 -11.79 8.11 -1.30
N PRO A 325 -12.75 8.13 -0.36
CA PRO A 325 -14.09 8.65 -0.66
C PRO A 325 -14.08 10.16 -0.94
N ILE A 326 -14.59 10.59 -2.09
CA ILE A 326 -15.04 11.99 -2.29
C ILE A 326 -16.49 12.08 -1.80
N GLN A 327 -16.82 13.15 -1.08
CA GLN A 327 -18.16 13.35 -0.54
C GLN A 327 -19.23 13.34 -1.65
N LYS A 328 -20.40 12.81 -1.26
CA LYS A 328 -21.56 12.51 -2.12
C LYS A 328 -21.96 13.69 -3.03
N ARG A 329 -22.07 13.44 -4.34
CA ARG A 329 -23.07 14.15 -5.15
C ARG A 329 -24.48 13.67 -4.75
N PRO A 330 -25.47 14.55 -4.62
CA PRO A 330 -26.87 14.11 -4.65
C PRO A 330 -27.17 13.49 -6.02
N PRO A 331 -28.12 12.54 -6.09
CA PRO A 331 -28.49 11.91 -7.35
C PRO A 331 -28.94 12.97 -8.36
N VAL A 332 -28.43 12.87 -9.59
CA VAL A 332 -28.94 13.64 -10.72
C VAL A 332 -30.31 13.07 -11.05
N ASP A 333 -31.35 13.86 -10.79
CA ASP A 333 -32.73 13.55 -11.14
C ASP A 333 -32.84 13.54 -12.67
N HIS A 334 -32.94 12.34 -13.27
CA HIS A 334 -33.08 12.19 -14.71
C HIS A 334 -34.51 12.50 -15.23
N ASP A 335 -35.39 13.03 -14.38
CA ASP A 335 -36.80 13.25 -14.73
C ASP A 335 -37.19 14.71 -15.06
N ASN A 336 -36.24 15.62 -15.25
CA ASN A 336 -36.52 16.97 -15.74
C ASN A 336 -35.95 17.24 -17.14
N GLU A 337 -36.43 16.47 -18.13
CA GLU A 337 -36.46 16.96 -19.52
C GLU A 337 -37.58 18.02 -19.66
N PRO A 338 -37.28 19.23 -20.18
CA PRO A 338 -38.33 20.18 -20.54
C PRO A 338 -39.11 19.65 -21.75
N LYS A 339 -40.33 19.17 -21.52
CA LYS A 339 -41.27 18.76 -22.59
C LYS A 339 -41.44 19.88 -23.61
N ALA A 340 -40.89 19.68 -24.81
CA ALA A 340 -41.10 20.54 -25.96
C ALA A 340 -42.61 20.61 -26.29
N LYS A 341 -43.16 21.84 -26.28
CA LYS A 341 -44.54 22.12 -26.68
C LYS A 341 -44.73 21.78 -28.16
N ARG A 342 -45.45 20.69 -28.45
CA ARG A 342 -45.97 20.39 -29.78
C ARG A 342 -46.96 21.49 -30.21
N LYS A 343 -46.70 22.14 -31.35
CA LYS A 343 -47.68 22.99 -32.05
C LYS A 343 -48.79 22.11 -32.64
N PRO A 344 -50.07 22.53 -32.58
CA PRO A 344 -51.14 21.80 -33.25
C PRO A 344 -51.10 22.06 -34.76
N ARG A 345 -51.25 20.98 -35.54
CA ARG A 345 -51.59 21.05 -36.97
C ARG A 345 -53.05 21.49 -37.10
N VAL A 346 -53.30 22.51 -37.89
CA VAL A 346 -54.63 22.81 -38.43
C VAL A 346 -54.63 22.37 -39.89
N PHE A 347 -55.75 21.76 -40.27
CA PHE A 347 -56.06 21.11 -41.55
C PHE A 347 -55.81 21.97 -42.77
#